data_AF-A0AB35QUE6-F1
#
_entry.id   AF-A0AB35QUE6-F1
#
_cell.length_a   1.000
_cell.length_b   1.000
_cell.length_c   1.000
_cell.angle_alpha   90.00
_cell.angle_beta   90.00
_cell.angle_gamma   90.00
#
_symmetry.space_group_name_H-M   'P 1'
#
loop_
_entity.id
_entity.type
_entity.pdbx_description
1 polymer ?
#
loop_
_entity_poly.entity_id
_entity_poly.type
_entity_poly.pdbx_seq_one_letter_code
_entity_poly.pdbx_strand_id
1 'polypeptide(L)'
;MGRKVSKADLSEIVGRDERTLTRWQSDGMPVVEFGLGRGNENQYDTEAVVQWLMQQASLNGKKESSRDRLDRVRANREELALAKELGEVVIASDMIQRFEAMIMSAKVELLNTFPDVLAAELSARYGIEVDDLLIREPIEAILRRLSDYDNDADSVGDSDE
;
A
#
# COMPACT_ATOMS: atom_id res chain seq x y z
N MET A 1 22.88 -35.52 15.78
CA MET A 1 22.33 -36.22 16.95
C MET A 1 22.95 -35.59 18.19
N GLY A 2 22.21 -34.68 18.82
CA GLY A 2 22.67 -34.04 20.04
C GLY A 2 22.63 -34.97 21.25
N ARG A 3 23.38 -34.56 22.27
CA ARG A 3 23.44 -35.26 23.55
C ARG A 3 22.20 -34.92 24.37
N LYS A 4 21.54 -35.93 24.92
CA LYS A 4 20.51 -35.77 25.96
C LYS A 4 21.18 -35.41 27.28
N VAL A 5 20.80 -34.29 27.85
CA VAL A 5 21.43 -33.72 29.06
C VAL A 5 20.35 -33.28 30.05
N SER A 6 20.72 -33.28 31.33
CA SER A 6 19.90 -32.68 32.38
C SER A 6 19.88 -31.15 32.24
N LYS A 7 19.02 -30.49 33.01
CA LYS A 7 18.99 -29.02 33.07
C LYS A 7 20.29 -28.42 33.58
N ALA A 8 20.90 -29.05 34.59
CA ALA A 8 22.16 -28.60 35.18
C ALA A 8 23.30 -28.69 34.15
N ASP A 9 23.42 -29.85 33.48
CA ASP A 9 24.42 -30.06 32.42
C ASP A 9 24.22 -29.08 31.25
N LEU A 10 22.96 -28.82 30.85
CA LEU A 10 22.66 -27.86 29.80
C LEU A 10 23.07 -26.43 30.19
N SER A 11 22.94 -26.09 31.47
CA SER A 11 23.33 -24.77 32.01
C SER A 11 24.84 -24.54 31.87
N GLU A 12 25.64 -25.57 32.13
CA GLU A 12 27.08 -25.55 31.95
C GLU A 12 27.48 -25.48 30.48
N ILE A 13 26.82 -26.27 29.62
CA ILE A 13 27.11 -26.34 28.18
C ILE A 13 26.80 -25.00 27.49
N VAL A 14 25.68 -24.37 27.82
CA VAL A 14 25.25 -23.09 27.22
C VAL A 14 25.86 -21.89 27.94
N GLY A 15 26.53 -22.10 29.08
CA GLY A 15 27.17 -21.06 29.88
C GLY A 15 26.16 -20.06 30.48
N ARG A 16 24.98 -20.53 30.88
CA ARG A 16 23.89 -19.70 31.42
C ARG A 16 23.33 -20.30 32.70
N ASP A 17 22.81 -19.43 33.57
CA ASP A 17 22.21 -19.84 34.83
C ASP A 17 20.92 -20.67 34.62
N GLU A 18 20.65 -21.63 35.50
CA GLU A 18 19.47 -22.49 35.44
C GLU A 18 18.14 -21.71 35.49
N ARG A 19 18.13 -20.53 36.11
CA ARG A 19 16.95 -19.64 36.11
C ARG A 19 16.63 -19.11 34.71
N THR A 20 17.66 -18.90 33.89
CA THR A 20 17.51 -18.49 32.49
C THR A 20 16.95 -19.63 31.65
N LEU A 21 17.39 -20.87 31.92
CA LEU A 21 16.82 -22.07 31.29
C LEU A 21 15.34 -22.28 31.66
N THR A 22 14.95 -22.01 32.91
CA THR A 22 13.52 -22.04 33.31
C THR A 22 12.70 -21.05 32.48
N ARG A 23 13.23 -19.84 32.30
CA ARG A 23 12.56 -18.81 31.49
C ARG A 23 12.45 -19.24 30.04
N TRP A 24 13.52 -19.76 29.45
CA TRP A 24 13.49 -20.27 28.07
C TRP A 24 12.51 -21.43 27.89
N GLN A 25 12.38 -22.30 28.89
CA GLN A 25 11.35 -23.34 28.89
C GLN A 25 9.94 -22.74 28.85
N SER A 26 9.67 -21.66 29.60
CA SER A 26 8.39 -20.93 29.51
C SER A 26 8.22 -20.22 28.16
N ASP A 27 9.31 -19.77 27.54
CA ASP A 27 9.33 -19.11 26.23
C ASP A 27 9.28 -20.12 25.06
N GLY A 28 9.14 -21.43 25.33
CA GLY A 28 8.93 -22.47 24.31
C GLY A 28 10.18 -23.27 23.90
N MET A 29 11.22 -23.30 24.72
CA MET A 29 12.42 -24.12 24.47
C MET A 29 12.08 -25.63 24.39
N PRO A 30 12.60 -26.36 23.39
CA PRO A 30 12.34 -27.80 23.22
C PRO A 30 12.76 -28.63 24.43
N VAL A 31 11.85 -29.47 24.93
CA VAL A 31 12.10 -30.44 26.01
C VAL A 31 11.79 -31.83 25.47
N VAL A 32 12.73 -32.77 25.63
CA VAL A 32 12.58 -34.14 25.10
C VAL A 32 11.72 -34.98 26.05
N GLU A 33 11.93 -34.82 27.35
CA GLU A 33 11.19 -35.54 28.38
C GLU A 33 10.93 -34.61 29.56
N PHE A 34 9.66 -34.47 29.92
CA PHE A 34 9.26 -33.73 31.11
C PHE A 34 9.31 -34.67 32.31
N GLY A 35 10.06 -34.29 33.34
CA GLY A 35 10.08 -35.02 34.59
C GLY A 35 8.77 -34.85 35.35
N LEU A 36 7.84 -35.80 35.23
CA LEU A 36 6.63 -35.83 36.05
C LEU A 36 6.91 -36.58 37.36
N GLY A 37 7.17 -35.84 38.46
CA GLY A 37 7.22 -36.40 39.82
C GLY A 37 8.50 -36.10 40.61
N ARG A 38 8.46 -36.36 41.93
CA ARG A 38 9.60 -36.19 42.84
C ARG A 38 10.72 -37.15 42.46
N GLY A 39 11.78 -36.62 41.84
CA GLY A 39 12.99 -37.36 41.47
C GLY A 39 13.26 -37.47 39.96
N ASN A 40 12.36 -36.99 39.10
CA ASN A 40 12.58 -36.98 37.65
C ASN A 40 12.95 -35.56 37.18
N GLU A 41 14.09 -35.45 36.51
CA GLU A 41 14.56 -34.19 35.91
C GLU A 41 14.17 -34.10 34.43
N ASN A 42 13.99 -32.87 33.94
CA ASN A 42 13.73 -32.63 32.53
C ASN A 42 14.98 -32.97 31.71
N GLN A 43 14.79 -33.68 30.60
CA GLN A 43 15.85 -33.97 29.65
C GLN A 43 15.73 -33.08 28.41
N TYR A 44 16.88 -32.58 27.96
CA TYR A 44 16.99 -31.69 26.82
C TYR A 44 17.93 -32.30 25.79
N ASP A 45 17.59 -32.14 24.52
CA ASP A 45 18.53 -32.41 23.42
C ASP A 45 19.29 -31.11 23.11
N THR A 46 20.60 -31.14 23.33
CA THR A 46 21.50 -30.02 23.04
C THR A 46 21.39 -29.49 21.61
N GLU A 47 21.17 -30.36 20.61
CA GLU A 47 21.04 -29.94 19.21
C GLU A 47 19.75 -29.12 18.99
N ALA A 48 18.63 -29.59 19.53
CA ALA A 48 17.34 -28.91 19.43
C ALA A 48 17.33 -27.57 20.17
N VAL A 49 17.96 -27.50 21.35
CA VAL A 49 18.08 -26.26 22.13
C VAL A 49 18.93 -25.22 21.41
N VAL A 50 20.07 -25.62 20.83
CA VAL A 50 20.93 -24.71 20.06
C VAL A 50 20.21 -24.18 18.83
N GLN A 51 19.50 -25.04 18.09
CA GLN A 51 18.71 -24.62 16.93
C GLN A 51 17.61 -23.61 17.33
N TRP A 52 16.92 -23.86 18.44
CA TRP A 52 15.91 -22.93 18.97
C TRP A 52 16.53 -21.57 19.36
N LEU A 53 17.70 -21.57 20.00
CA LEU A 53 18.42 -20.33 20.33
C LEU A 53 18.83 -19.54 19.08
N MET A 54 19.27 -20.23 18.02
CA MET A 54 19.58 -19.58 16.74
C MET A 54 18.34 -18.97 16.08
N GLN A 55 17.18 -19.64 16.16
CA GLN A 55 15.90 -19.12 15.68
C GLN A 55 15.41 -17.94 16.52
N GLN A 56 15.52 -18.00 17.84
CA GLN A 56 15.23 -16.88 18.74
C GLN A 56 16.12 -15.67 18.43
N ALA A 57 17.41 -15.88 18.17
CA ALA A 57 18.32 -14.79 17.79
C ALA A 57 17.96 -14.15 16.44
N SER A 58 17.54 -14.95 15.44
CA SER A 58 17.10 -14.43 14.15
C SER A 58 15.78 -13.67 14.23
N LEU A 59 14.84 -14.13 15.08
CA LEU A 59 13.55 -13.47 15.34
C LEU A 59 13.70 -12.19 16.17
N ASN A 60 14.56 -12.20 17.20
CA ASN A 60 14.82 -11.03 18.05
C ASN A 60 15.64 -9.95 17.33
N GLY A 61 16.32 -10.29 16.22
CA GLY A 61 17.10 -9.34 15.43
C GLY A 61 16.29 -8.24 14.72
N LYS A 62 14.95 -8.31 14.68
CA LYS A 62 14.12 -7.35 13.94
C LYS A 62 12.73 -7.10 14.56
N LYS A 63 12.62 -6.93 15.87
CA LYS A 63 11.40 -6.31 16.42
C LYS A 63 11.55 -4.80 16.29
N GLU A 64 11.00 -4.22 15.23
CA GLU A 64 10.96 -2.76 15.01
C GLU A 64 10.44 -2.09 16.29
N SER A 65 11.25 -1.20 16.88
CA SER A 65 10.84 -0.46 18.05
C SER A 65 9.73 0.52 17.68
N SER A 66 8.84 0.86 18.62
CA SER A 66 7.85 1.93 18.43
C SER A 66 8.51 3.25 18.03
N ARG A 67 9.76 3.47 18.45
CA ARG A 67 10.58 4.62 18.06
C ARG A 67 11.01 4.55 16.59
N ASP A 68 11.55 3.42 16.14
CA ASP A 68 11.96 3.22 14.74
C ASP A 68 10.76 3.39 13.79
N ARG A 69 9.59 2.88 14.20
CA ARG A 69 8.33 3.06 13.47
C ARG A 69 7.93 4.54 13.38
N LEU A 70 8.07 5.29 14.46
CA LEU A 70 7.76 6.73 14.48
C LEU A 70 8.73 7.52 13.60
N ASP A 71 10.02 7.21 13.67
CA ASP A 71 11.07 7.87 12.90
C ASP A 71 10.86 7.64 11.40
N ARG A 72 10.47 6.42 10.98
CA ARG A 72 10.06 6.14 9.58
C ARG A 72 8.85 6.98 9.15
N VAL A 73 7.80 7.06 9.98
CA VAL A 73 6.60 7.83 9.63
C VAL A 73 6.93 9.32 9.48
N ARG A 74 7.83 9.85 10.32
CA ARG A 74 8.31 11.23 10.21
C ARG A 74 9.10 11.45 8.92
N ALA A 75 10.05 10.58 8.62
CA ALA A 75 10.83 10.64 7.38
C ALA A 75 9.91 10.63 6.15
N ASN A 76 8.98 9.68 6.06
CA ASN A 76 8.02 9.60 4.95
C ASN A 76 7.17 10.87 4.82
N ARG A 77 6.80 11.49 5.96
CA ARG A 77 6.02 12.73 5.95
C ARG A 77 6.83 13.90 5.40
N GLU A 78 8.11 13.99 5.75
CA GLU A 78 9.02 15.02 5.26
C GLU A 78 9.28 14.84 3.75
N GLU A 79 9.48 13.61 3.30
CA GLU A 79 9.62 13.29 1.86
C GLU A 79 8.36 13.68 1.06
N LEU A 80 7.16 13.33 1.54
CA LEU A 80 5.91 13.72 0.89
C LEU A 80 5.69 15.24 0.90
N ALA A 81 6.11 15.93 1.96
CA ALA A 81 6.04 17.39 2.03
C ALA A 81 6.96 18.03 0.99
N LEU A 82 8.21 17.56 0.89
CA LEU A 82 9.16 18.02 -0.11
C LEU A 82 8.65 17.77 -1.54
N ALA A 83 8.14 16.57 -1.81
CA ALA A 83 7.56 16.24 -3.11
C ALA A 83 6.36 17.14 -3.47
N LYS A 84 5.54 17.52 -2.48
CA LYS A 84 4.44 18.48 -2.68
C LYS A 84 4.97 19.89 -2.96
N GLU A 85 6.01 20.34 -2.27
CA GLU A 85 6.65 21.65 -2.51
C GLU A 85 7.31 21.73 -3.88
N LEU A 86 7.93 20.64 -4.33
CA LEU A 86 8.48 20.51 -5.69
C LEU A 86 7.40 20.35 -6.77
N GLY A 87 6.15 20.13 -6.38
CA GLY A 87 5.03 19.94 -7.30
C GLY A 87 4.98 18.56 -7.97
N GLU A 88 5.73 17.59 -7.46
CA GLU A 88 5.76 16.21 -7.98
C GLU A 88 4.52 15.41 -7.58
N VAL A 89 3.88 15.76 -6.46
CA VAL A 89 2.67 15.12 -5.96
C VAL A 89 1.61 16.14 -5.55
N VAL A 90 0.35 15.75 -5.72
CA VAL A 90 -0.82 16.57 -5.39
C VAL A 90 -1.92 15.69 -4.79
N ILE A 91 -2.79 16.29 -4.00
CA ILE A 91 -3.96 15.58 -3.46
C ILE A 91 -4.93 15.37 -4.61
N ALA A 92 -5.34 14.12 -4.84
CA ALA A 92 -6.24 13.77 -5.95
C ALA A 92 -7.55 14.58 -5.95
N SER A 93 -8.12 14.86 -4.78
CA SER A 93 -9.31 15.70 -4.65
C SER A 93 -9.13 17.11 -5.21
N ASP A 94 -7.94 17.69 -5.05
CA ASP A 94 -7.64 19.04 -5.53
C ASP A 94 -7.56 19.05 -7.05
N MET A 95 -7.07 17.97 -7.67
CA MET A 95 -7.04 17.82 -9.12
C MET A 95 -8.43 17.62 -9.69
N ILE A 96 -9.24 16.76 -9.08
CA ILE A 96 -10.63 16.52 -9.51
C ILE A 96 -11.40 17.83 -9.53
N GLN A 97 -11.36 18.62 -8.46
CA GLN A 97 -12.08 19.91 -8.40
C GLN A 97 -11.62 20.89 -9.49
N ARG A 98 -10.30 21.00 -9.72
CA ARG A 98 -9.75 21.90 -10.74
C ARG A 98 -10.11 21.46 -12.15
N PHE A 99 -10.01 20.17 -12.45
CA PHE A 99 -10.37 19.63 -13.75
C PHE A 99 -11.87 19.66 -14.00
N GLU A 100 -12.69 19.31 -13.00
CA GLU A 100 -14.15 19.36 -13.11
C GLU A 100 -14.64 20.76 -13.46
N ALA A 101 -14.15 21.79 -12.74
CA ALA A 101 -14.51 23.18 -13.05
C ALA A 101 -14.11 23.58 -14.47
N MET A 102 -12.89 23.21 -14.91
CA MET A 102 -12.40 23.50 -16.25
C MET A 102 -13.23 22.79 -17.33
N ILE A 103 -13.48 21.49 -17.15
CA ILE A 103 -14.25 20.66 -18.09
C ILE A 103 -15.69 21.16 -18.18
N MET A 104 -16.32 21.50 -17.05
CA MET A 104 -17.68 22.04 -17.05
C MET A 104 -17.75 23.40 -17.73
N SER A 105 -16.76 24.28 -17.52
CA SER A 105 -16.68 25.56 -18.22
C SER A 105 -16.56 25.36 -19.74
N ALA A 106 -15.65 24.48 -20.18
CA ALA A 106 -15.47 24.17 -21.59
C ALA A 106 -16.72 23.55 -22.21
N LYS A 107 -17.40 22.65 -21.49
CA LYS A 107 -18.66 22.05 -21.94
C LYS A 107 -19.75 23.10 -22.13
N VAL A 108 -19.90 24.04 -21.20
CA VAL A 108 -20.89 25.13 -21.31
C VAL A 108 -20.58 26.01 -22.52
N GLU A 109 -19.31 26.39 -22.71
CA GLU A 109 -18.90 27.22 -23.84
C GLU A 109 -19.17 26.51 -25.18
N LEU A 110 -18.73 25.25 -25.32
CA LEU A 110 -18.85 24.47 -26.56
C LEU A 110 -20.29 24.13 -26.91
N LEU A 111 -21.16 23.89 -25.92
CA LEU A 111 -22.55 23.52 -26.18
C LEU A 111 -23.47 24.71 -26.27
N ASN A 112 -23.29 25.75 -25.44
CA ASN A 112 -24.31 26.79 -25.29
C ASN A 112 -23.91 28.15 -25.85
N THR A 113 -22.62 28.44 -26.02
CA THR A 113 -22.17 29.77 -26.45
C THR A 113 -21.58 29.74 -27.85
N PHE A 114 -20.70 28.78 -28.12
CA PHE A 114 -20.01 28.67 -29.38
C PHE A 114 -20.95 28.44 -30.58
N PRO A 115 -21.97 27.55 -30.52
CA PRO A 115 -22.87 27.33 -31.65
C PRO A 115 -23.64 28.60 -32.04
N ASP A 116 -24.21 29.29 -31.05
CA ASP A 116 -24.98 30.52 -31.25
C ASP A 116 -24.13 31.64 -31.87
N VAL A 117 -22.92 31.85 -31.33
CA VAL A 117 -21.98 32.86 -31.82
C VAL A 117 -21.54 32.55 -33.25
N LEU A 118 -21.20 31.30 -33.54
CA LEU A 118 -20.75 30.90 -34.87
C LEU A 118 -21.89 30.96 -35.90
N ALA A 119 -23.09 30.52 -35.53
CA ALA A 119 -24.28 30.64 -36.39
C ALA A 119 -24.58 32.10 -36.73
N ALA A 120 -24.53 33.00 -35.74
CA ALA A 120 -24.75 34.42 -35.95
C ALA A 120 -23.67 35.05 -36.85
N GLU A 121 -22.39 34.70 -36.66
CA GLU A 121 -21.29 35.21 -37.48
C GLU A 121 -21.41 34.74 -38.94
N LEU A 122 -21.69 33.45 -39.15
CA LEU A 122 -21.91 32.90 -40.49
C LEU A 122 -23.12 33.54 -41.15
N SER A 123 -24.21 33.74 -40.39
CA SER A 123 -25.42 34.34 -40.93
C SER A 123 -25.20 35.78 -41.38
N ALA A 124 -24.49 36.58 -40.57
CA ALA A 124 -24.15 37.95 -40.91
C ALA A 124 -23.20 38.03 -42.12
N ARG A 125 -22.24 37.10 -42.24
CA ARG A 125 -21.22 37.13 -43.29
C ARG A 125 -21.74 36.68 -44.65
N TYR A 126 -22.62 35.69 -44.67
CA TYR A 126 -23.10 35.08 -45.92
C TYR A 126 -24.54 35.47 -46.26
N GLY A 127 -25.25 36.17 -45.37
CA GLY A 127 -26.63 36.62 -45.60
C GLY A 127 -27.64 35.48 -45.65
N ILE A 128 -27.32 34.34 -45.03
CA ILE A 128 -28.15 33.14 -44.96
C ILE A 128 -28.42 32.86 -43.49
N GLU A 129 -29.65 32.55 -43.11
CA GLU A 129 -29.94 32.11 -41.75
C GLU A 129 -29.32 30.72 -41.51
N VAL A 130 -28.37 30.65 -40.58
CA VAL A 130 -27.72 29.40 -40.15
C VAL A 130 -28.35 28.95 -38.84
N ASP A 131 -28.90 27.74 -38.84
CA ASP A 131 -29.43 27.07 -37.65
C ASP A 131 -28.28 26.64 -36.73
N ASP A 132 -28.33 27.02 -35.44
CA ASP A 132 -27.30 26.67 -34.45
C ASP A 132 -27.25 25.16 -34.17
N LEU A 133 -28.36 24.45 -34.37
CA LEU A 133 -28.44 23.01 -34.17
C LEU A 133 -27.48 22.26 -35.10
N LEU A 134 -27.24 22.77 -36.31
CA LEU A 134 -26.29 22.19 -37.27
C LEU A 134 -24.84 22.19 -36.74
N ILE A 135 -24.53 23.05 -35.78
CA ILE A 135 -23.20 23.15 -35.14
C ILE A 135 -23.21 22.42 -33.80
N ARG A 136 -24.29 22.57 -33.03
CA ARG A 136 -24.45 21.98 -31.69
C ARG A 136 -24.48 20.45 -31.73
N GLU A 137 -25.27 19.85 -32.62
CA GLU A 137 -25.45 18.39 -32.69
C GLU A 137 -24.14 17.63 -32.94
N PRO A 138 -23.27 18.03 -33.89
CA PRO A 138 -21.95 17.41 -34.05
C PRO A 138 -21.07 17.51 -32.80
N ILE A 139 -21.09 18.65 -32.10
CA ILE A 139 -20.31 18.85 -30.88
C ILE A 139 -20.82 17.90 -29.78
N GLU A 140 -22.15 17.81 -29.60
CA GLU A 140 -22.74 16.85 -28.67
C GLU A 140 -22.35 15.41 -28.97
N ALA A 141 -22.38 15.00 -30.25
CA ALA A 141 -21.99 13.65 -30.65
C ALA A 141 -20.52 13.35 -30.32
N ILE A 142 -19.62 14.32 -30.55
CA ILE A 142 -18.21 14.19 -30.19
C ILE A 142 -18.02 14.09 -28.67
N LEU A 143 -18.69 14.94 -27.90
CA LEU A 143 -18.58 14.95 -26.44
C LEU A 143 -19.14 13.65 -25.81
N ARG A 144 -20.23 13.09 -26.35
CA ARG A 144 -20.76 11.79 -25.91
C ARG A 144 -19.76 10.66 -26.19
N ARG A 145 -19.18 10.62 -27.39
CA ARG A 145 -18.14 9.63 -27.70
C ARG A 145 -16.90 9.79 -26.81
N LEU A 146 -16.52 11.01 -26.46
CA LEU A 146 -15.41 11.27 -25.52
C LEU A 146 -15.74 10.80 -24.10
N SER A 147 -16.98 10.95 -23.64
CA SER A 147 -17.38 10.40 -22.33
C SER A 147 -17.40 8.88 -22.29
N ASP A 148 -17.62 8.23 -23.43
CA ASP A 148 -17.67 6.77 -23.52
C ASP A 148 -16.27 6.12 -23.57
N TYR A 149 -15.20 6.91 -23.81
CA TYR A 149 -13.84 6.40 -23.98
C TYR A 149 -13.27 5.69 -22.74
N ASP A 150 -13.74 6.04 -21.53
CA ASP A 150 -13.36 5.33 -20.29
C ASP A 150 -13.96 3.91 -20.23
N ASN A 151 -15.17 3.70 -20.76
CA ASN A 151 -15.81 2.37 -20.73
C ASN A 151 -15.13 1.36 -21.67
N ASP A 152 -14.50 1.84 -22.75
CA ASP A 152 -13.80 0.98 -23.71
C ASP A 152 -12.37 0.63 -23.25
N ALA A 153 -11.73 1.49 -22.45
CA ALA A 153 -10.38 1.25 -21.94
C ALA A 153 -10.33 0.17 -20.85
N ASP A 154 -11.36 0.09 -20.00
CA ASP A 154 -11.50 -0.95 -18.97
C ASP A 154 -11.82 -2.36 -19.54
N SER A 155 -12.22 -2.44 -20.82
CA SER A 155 -12.50 -3.70 -21.52
C SER A 155 -11.22 -4.46 -21.95
N VAL A 156 -10.06 -3.78 -22.02
CA VAL A 156 -8.81 -4.34 -22.54
C VAL A 156 -7.95 -5.01 -21.44
N GLY A 157 -8.41 -5.01 -20.19
CA GLY A 157 -7.62 -5.43 -19.02
C GLY A 157 -7.83 -6.86 -18.51
N ASP A 158 -8.83 -7.61 -18.97
CA ASP A 158 -9.17 -8.93 -18.42
C ASP A 158 -9.43 -9.95 -19.52
N SER A 159 -8.43 -10.16 -20.38
CA SER A 159 -8.33 -11.30 -21.28
C SER A 159 -6.87 -11.45 -21.68
N ASP A 160 -6.06 -12.10 -20.84
CA ASP A 160 -5.12 -13.15 -21.27
C ASP A 160 -4.33 -13.74 -20.08
N GLU A 161 -4.47 -15.07 -19.95
CA GLU A 161 -3.71 -16.10 -19.19
C GLU A 161 -3.71 -16.15 -17.65
#